data_AF-A0AAU9THU8-F1
#
_entry.id   AF-A0AAU9THU8-F1
#
_cell.length_a   1.000
_cell.length_b   1.000
_cell.length_c   1.000
_cell.angle_alpha   90.00
_cell.angle_beta   90.00
_cell.angle_gamma   90.00
#
_symmetry.space_group_name_H-M   'P 1'
#
loop_
_entity.id
_entity.type
_entity.pdbx_description
1 polymer ?
#
loop_
_entity_poly.entity_id
_entity_poly.type
_entity_poly.pdbx_seq_one_letter_code
_entity_poly.pdbx_strand_id
1 'polypeptide(L)'
;MGSTIHQLDEKLQEDKSARKNLEESSRCLGQKTAAAESRAVSAESDLRIEREWRISLQESMMRDRDKISILTQEVESLKSIGQKYLALQEEQHRLKIQYNEAQKTLEEVGATLSENKLQLAEMLEREARTSDETPNWTSDKDAIACAACAKEFTIARRKHHCRRCGNIFCGACSEKTVALAGNTKPVRVCDTCFTEVRLT
;
A
#
# COMPACT_ATOMS: atom_id res chain seq x y z
N MET A 1 65.84 -71.41 -95.60
CA MET A 1 65.94 -69.96 -95.27
C MET A 1 64.64 -69.19 -95.52
N GLY A 2 63.86 -69.46 -96.59
CA GLY A 2 62.60 -68.74 -96.85
C GLY A 2 61.45 -68.93 -95.83
N SER A 3 61.33 -70.12 -95.21
CA SER A 3 60.26 -70.40 -94.23
C SER A 3 60.41 -69.64 -92.90
N THR A 4 61.65 -69.47 -92.42
CA THR A 4 61.93 -68.71 -91.18
C THR A 4 61.72 -67.21 -91.37
N ILE A 5 62.03 -66.67 -92.56
CA ILE A 5 61.79 -65.26 -92.88
C ILE A 5 60.29 -64.96 -92.90
N HIS A 6 59.48 -65.85 -93.48
CA HIS A 6 58.03 -65.67 -93.51
C HIS A 6 57.39 -65.69 -92.10
N GLN A 7 57.84 -66.58 -91.22
CA GLN A 7 57.40 -66.64 -89.81
C GLN A 7 57.77 -65.37 -89.02
N LEU A 8 58.94 -64.78 -89.29
CA LEU A 8 59.35 -63.52 -88.67
C LEU A 8 58.51 -62.33 -89.16
N ASP A 9 58.14 -62.30 -90.44
CA ASP A 9 57.27 -61.26 -91.01
C ASP A 9 55.84 -61.34 -90.44
N GLU A 10 55.29 -62.54 -90.28
CA GLU A 10 53.98 -62.78 -89.66
C GLU A 10 53.97 -62.30 -88.21
N LYS A 11 54.98 -62.70 -87.42
CA LYS A 11 55.13 -62.24 -86.03
C LYS A 11 55.33 -60.73 -85.92
N LEU A 12 56.06 -60.11 -86.85
CA LEU A 12 56.22 -58.66 -86.89
C LEU A 12 54.88 -57.94 -87.19
N GLN A 13 54.01 -58.52 -88.02
CA GLN A 13 52.67 -57.97 -88.26
C GLN A 13 51.76 -58.14 -87.04
N GLU A 14 51.82 -59.30 -86.37
CA GLU A 14 51.11 -59.53 -85.10
C GLU A 14 51.54 -58.52 -84.04
N ASP A 15 52.84 -58.33 -83.82
CA ASP A 15 53.38 -57.39 -82.84
C ASP A 15 53.00 -55.94 -83.17
N LYS A 16 53.00 -55.55 -84.45
CA LYS A 16 52.51 -54.23 -84.90
C LYS A 16 51.03 -54.04 -84.61
N SER A 17 50.21 -55.07 -84.84
CA SER A 17 48.77 -55.03 -84.56
C SER A 17 48.51 -54.95 -83.05
N ALA A 18 49.25 -55.72 -82.25
CA ALA A 18 49.19 -55.69 -80.79
C ALA A 18 49.61 -54.32 -80.24
N ARG A 19 50.70 -53.73 -80.76
CA ARG A 19 51.14 -52.38 -80.39
C ARG A 19 50.07 -51.33 -80.69
N LYS A 20 49.44 -51.39 -81.86
CA LYS A 20 48.35 -50.48 -82.23
C LYS A 20 47.15 -50.61 -81.28
N ASN A 21 46.75 -51.84 -80.94
CA ASN A 21 45.66 -52.09 -80.00
C ASN A 21 45.99 -51.58 -78.58
N LEU A 22 47.24 -51.73 -78.14
CA LEU A 22 47.73 -51.20 -76.87
C LEU A 22 47.77 -49.66 -76.86
N GLU A 23 48.21 -49.03 -77.96
CA GLU A 23 48.18 -47.57 -78.13
C GLU A 23 46.74 -47.03 -78.08
N GLU A 24 45.80 -47.68 -78.77
CA GLU A 24 44.37 -47.33 -78.74
C GLU A 24 43.76 -47.51 -77.35
N SER A 25 44.08 -48.61 -76.66
CA SER A 25 43.64 -48.89 -75.29
C SER A 25 44.20 -47.88 -74.29
N SER A 26 45.49 -47.57 -74.39
CA SER A 26 46.16 -46.54 -73.57
C SER A 26 45.50 -45.17 -73.77
N ARG A 27 45.22 -44.79 -75.01
CA ARG A 27 44.48 -43.56 -75.32
C ARG A 27 43.08 -43.55 -74.71
N CYS A 28 42.33 -44.65 -74.81
CA CYS A 28 40.99 -44.76 -74.21
C CYS A 28 41.04 -44.65 -72.69
N LEU A 29 42.00 -45.31 -72.03
CA LEU A 29 42.19 -45.22 -70.58
C LEU A 29 42.57 -43.80 -70.16
N GLY A 30 43.48 -43.13 -70.89
CA GLY A 30 43.83 -41.73 -70.63
C GLY A 30 42.63 -40.79 -70.68
N GLN A 31 41.74 -40.95 -71.66
CA GLN A 31 40.50 -40.18 -71.75
C GLN A 31 39.56 -40.47 -70.57
N LYS A 32 39.43 -41.74 -70.17
CA LYS A 32 38.61 -42.13 -69.00
C LYS A 32 39.15 -41.57 -67.70
N THR A 33 40.47 -41.57 -67.52
CA THR A 33 41.14 -40.98 -66.34
C THR A 33 40.92 -39.48 -66.29
N ALA A 34 41.14 -38.75 -67.38
CA ALA A 34 40.89 -37.31 -67.44
C ALA A 34 39.42 -36.95 -67.14
N ALA A 35 38.47 -37.74 -67.66
CA ALA A 35 37.05 -37.56 -67.36
C ALA A 35 36.70 -37.90 -65.89
N ALA A 36 37.39 -38.86 -65.28
CA ALA A 36 37.23 -39.16 -63.86
C ALA A 36 37.80 -38.05 -62.97
N GLU A 37 38.99 -37.52 -63.31
CA GLU A 37 39.63 -36.40 -62.61
C GLU A 37 38.76 -35.14 -62.66
N SER A 38 38.23 -34.79 -63.83
CA SER A 38 37.33 -33.63 -63.97
C SER A 38 36.06 -33.78 -63.12
N ARG A 39 35.47 -34.99 -63.06
CA ARG A 39 34.32 -35.26 -62.19
C ARG A 39 34.67 -35.19 -60.71
N ALA A 40 35.86 -35.69 -60.32
CA ALA A 40 36.33 -35.62 -58.95
C ALA A 40 36.49 -34.17 -58.48
N VAL A 41 37.12 -33.32 -59.30
CA VAL A 41 37.28 -31.88 -59.00
C VAL A 41 35.92 -31.18 -58.87
N SER A 42 34.97 -31.48 -59.74
CA SER A 42 33.60 -30.93 -59.63
C SER A 42 32.95 -31.34 -58.32
N ALA A 43 32.99 -32.63 -57.97
CA ALA A 43 32.41 -33.16 -56.75
C ALA A 43 33.07 -32.58 -55.48
N GLU A 44 34.38 -32.33 -55.51
CA GLU A 44 35.10 -31.67 -54.43
C GLU A 44 34.66 -30.21 -54.24
N SER A 45 34.43 -29.48 -55.34
CA SER A 45 33.89 -28.12 -55.29
C SER A 45 32.48 -28.09 -54.70
N ASP A 46 31.60 -28.98 -55.16
CA ASP A 46 30.22 -29.08 -54.65
C ASP A 46 30.21 -29.43 -53.16
N LEU A 47 31.06 -30.38 -52.75
CA LEU A 47 31.21 -30.75 -51.34
C LEU A 47 31.71 -29.58 -50.48
N ARG A 48 32.57 -28.72 -51.00
CA ARG A 48 33.02 -27.50 -50.29
C ARG A 48 31.85 -26.54 -50.08
N ILE A 49 31.05 -26.28 -51.10
CA ILE A 49 29.88 -25.39 -51.01
C ILE A 49 28.88 -25.95 -49.98
N GLU A 50 28.58 -27.23 -50.04
CA GLU A 50 27.68 -27.89 -49.08
C GLU A 50 28.20 -27.79 -47.63
N ARG A 51 29.51 -27.90 -47.42
CA ARG A 51 30.13 -27.70 -46.10
C ARG A 51 29.95 -26.27 -45.60
N GLU A 52 30.21 -25.28 -46.44
CA GLU A 52 30.03 -23.86 -46.10
C GLU A 52 28.56 -23.55 -45.77
N TRP A 53 27.63 -24.06 -46.57
CA TRP A 53 26.18 -23.91 -46.33
C TRP A 53 25.75 -24.56 -45.02
N ARG A 54 26.26 -25.76 -44.71
CA ARG A 54 25.97 -26.44 -43.44
C ARG A 54 26.45 -25.62 -42.24
N ILE A 55 27.65 -25.05 -42.30
CA ILE A 55 28.19 -24.21 -41.22
C ILE A 55 27.33 -22.96 -41.05
N SER A 56 27.02 -22.25 -42.14
CA SER A 56 26.16 -21.06 -42.11
C SER A 56 24.77 -21.35 -41.53
N LEU A 57 24.17 -22.48 -41.91
CA LEU A 57 22.89 -22.93 -41.37
C LEU A 57 22.99 -23.23 -39.86
N GLN A 58 24.03 -23.93 -39.43
CA GLN A 58 24.26 -24.22 -38.00
C GLN A 58 24.43 -22.94 -37.18
N GLU A 59 25.18 -21.96 -37.68
CA GLU A 59 25.31 -20.66 -37.02
C GLU A 59 23.97 -19.93 -36.95
N SER A 60 23.15 -19.99 -38.00
CA SER A 60 21.80 -19.41 -37.97
C SER A 60 20.93 -20.07 -36.93
N MET A 61 20.93 -21.40 -36.86
CA MET A 61 20.18 -22.16 -35.87
C MET A 61 20.65 -21.84 -34.44
N MET A 62 21.94 -21.63 -34.22
CA MET A 62 22.47 -21.19 -32.92
C MET A 62 21.94 -19.80 -32.55
N ARG A 63 22.00 -18.83 -33.48
CA ARG A 63 21.45 -17.48 -33.26
C ARG A 63 19.96 -17.52 -32.95
N ASP A 64 19.20 -18.33 -33.67
CA ASP A 64 17.75 -18.47 -33.44
C ASP A 64 17.47 -19.11 -32.08
N ARG A 65 18.26 -20.11 -31.67
CA ARG A 65 18.16 -20.74 -30.35
C ARG A 65 18.43 -19.74 -29.22
N ASP A 66 19.47 -18.93 -29.36
CA ASP A 66 19.81 -17.89 -28.38
C ASP A 66 18.69 -16.85 -28.30
N LYS A 67 18.14 -16.44 -29.44
CA LYS A 67 17.01 -15.51 -29.51
C LYS A 67 15.76 -16.09 -28.84
N ILE A 68 15.45 -17.37 -29.07
CA ILE A 68 14.35 -18.06 -28.40
C ILE A 68 14.57 -18.07 -26.88
N SER A 69 15.80 -18.35 -26.42
CA SER A 69 16.13 -18.32 -24.99
C SER A 69 15.88 -16.95 -24.37
N ILE A 70 16.31 -15.87 -25.03
CA ILE A 70 16.10 -14.49 -24.54
C ILE A 70 14.60 -14.16 -24.50
N LEU A 71 13.87 -14.41 -25.59
CA LEU A 71 12.43 -14.14 -25.65
C LEU A 71 11.64 -14.96 -24.61
N THR A 72 12.07 -16.18 -24.31
CA THR A 72 11.46 -17.02 -23.27
C THR A 72 11.63 -16.37 -21.89
N GLN A 73 12.82 -15.87 -21.58
CA GLN A 73 13.10 -15.16 -20.34
C GLN A 73 12.32 -13.84 -20.23
N GLU A 74 12.18 -13.09 -21.33
CA GLU A 74 11.37 -11.87 -21.37
C GLU A 74 9.89 -12.17 -21.09
N VAL A 75 9.34 -13.23 -21.68
CA VAL A 75 7.96 -13.67 -21.43
C VAL A 75 7.76 -14.04 -19.96
N GLU A 76 8.70 -14.73 -19.33
CA GLU A 76 8.65 -15.05 -17.90
C GLU A 76 8.68 -13.80 -17.02
N SER A 77 9.54 -12.83 -17.36
CA SER A 77 9.60 -11.53 -16.68
C SER A 77 8.26 -10.78 -16.79
N LEU A 78 7.68 -10.72 -17.98
CA LEU A 78 6.38 -10.08 -18.21
C LEU A 78 5.25 -10.76 -17.43
N LYS A 79 5.26 -12.10 -17.33
CA LYS A 79 4.30 -12.83 -16.49
C LYS A 79 4.43 -12.46 -15.01
N SER A 80 5.67 -12.35 -14.50
CA SER A 80 5.93 -11.91 -13.12
C SER A 80 5.44 -10.48 -12.86
N ILE A 81 5.67 -9.56 -13.81
CA ILE A 81 5.14 -8.18 -13.72
C ILE A 81 3.61 -8.19 -13.73
N GLY A 82 2.98 -8.99 -14.59
CA GLY A 82 1.51 -9.12 -14.64
C GLY A 82 0.92 -9.61 -13.32
N GLN A 83 1.55 -10.58 -12.65
CA GLN A 83 1.15 -11.05 -11.33
C GLN A 83 1.24 -9.94 -10.26
N LYS A 84 2.32 -9.16 -10.26
CA LYS A 84 2.48 -8.01 -9.34
C LYS A 84 1.43 -6.93 -9.59
N TYR A 85 1.11 -6.66 -10.86
CA TYR A 85 0.08 -5.71 -11.23
C TYR A 85 -1.30 -6.11 -10.70
N LEU A 86 -1.68 -7.38 -10.84
CA LEU A 86 -2.94 -7.90 -10.31
C LEU A 86 -2.99 -7.77 -8.78
N ALA A 87 -1.93 -8.16 -8.07
CA ALA A 87 -1.86 -8.01 -6.61
C ALA A 87 -1.99 -6.54 -6.17
N LEU A 88 -1.34 -5.61 -6.88
CA LEU A 88 -1.47 -4.17 -6.62
C LEU A 88 -2.89 -3.66 -6.89
N GLN A 89 -3.58 -4.20 -7.89
CA GLN A 89 -4.96 -3.83 -8.19
C GLN A 89 -5.93 -4.27 -7.09
N GLU A 90 -5.74 -5.47 -6.55
CA GLU A 90 -6.50 -5.97 -5.39
C GLU A 90 -6.25 -5.11 -4.15
N GLU A 91 -4.98 -4.77 -3.89
CA GLU A 91 -4.58 -3.89 -2.80
C GLU A 91 -5.22 -2.50 -2.92
N GLN A 92 -5.18 -1.91 -4.11
CA GLN A 92 -5.80 -0.62 -4.39
C GLN A 92 -7.31 -0.68 -4.13
N HIS A 93 -7.98 -1.75 -4.58
CA HIS A 93 -9.41 -1.92 -4.33
C HIS A 93 -9.71 -2.01 -2.83
N ARG A 94 -8.92 -2.79 -2.09
CA ARG A 94 -9.04 -2.93 -0.63
C ARG A 94 -8.87 -1.60 0.08
N LEU A 95 -7.81 -0.85 -0.24
CA LEU A 95 -7.55 0.45 0.35
C LEU A 95 -8.66 1.46 0.05
N LYS A 96 -9.24 1.41 -1.15
CA LYS A 96 -10.37 2.27 -1.52
C LYS A 96 -11.61 1.98 -0.67
N ILE A 97 -11.91 0.71 -0.40
CA ILE A 97 -13.01 0.33 0.50
C ILE A 97 -12.74 0.87 1.90
N GLN A 98 -11.55 0.61 2.45
CA GLN A 98 -11.17 1.08 3.79
C GLN A 98 -11.22 2.61 3.92
N TYR A 99 -10.77 3.33 2.90
CA TYR A 99 -10.84 4.79 2.88
C TYR A 99 -12.29 5.29 2.93
N ASN A 100 -13.17 4.71 2.11
CA ASN A 100 -14.58 5.10 2.08
C ASN A 100 -15.28 4.81 3.41
N GLU A 101 -14.99 3.66 4.02
CA GLU A 101 -15.51 3.30 5.35
C GLU A 101 -15.03 4.27 6.42
N ALA A 102 -13.72 4.57 6.46
CA ALA A 102 -13.15 5.52 7.39
C ALA A 102 -13.74 6.93 7.23
N GLN A 103 -13.95 7.37 5.99
CA GLN A 103 -14.60 8.65 5.70
C GLN A 103 -16.03 8.68 6.25
N LYS A 104 -16.82 7.62 6.02
CA LYS A 104 -18.19 7.54 6.54
C LYS A 104 -18.23 7.55 8.07
N THR A 105 -17.34 6.79 8.73
CA THR A 105 -17.22 6.81 10.18
C THR A 105 -16.87 8.21 10.70
N LEU A 106 -15.99 8.94 10.02
CA LEU A 106 -15.63 10.30 10.40
C LEU A 106 -16.83 11.26 10.29
N GLU A 107 -17.63 11.14 9.23
CA GLU A 107 -18.86 11.92 9.04
C GLU A 107 -19.88 11.63 10.16
N GLU A 108 -20.09 10.35 10.50
CA GLU A 108 -20.99 9.92 11.58
C GLU A 108 -20.54 10.46 12.94
N VAL A 109 -19.25 10.32 13.28
CA VAL A 109 -18.68 10.84 14.53
C VAL A 109 -18.80 12.37 14.57
N GLY A 110 -18.56 13.06 13.45
CA GLY A 110 -18.71 14.50 13.34
C GLY A 110 -20.15 14.96 13.62
N ALA A 111 -21.14 14.26 13.08
CA ALA A 111 -22.55 14.53 13.33
C ALA A 111 -22.93 14.33 14.80
N THR A 112 -22.55 13.18 15.40
CA THR A 112 -22.81 12.89 16.81
C THR A 112 -22.15 13.92 17.74
N LEU A 113 -20.91 14.34 17.44
CA LEU A 113 -20.23 15.35 18.23
C LEU A 113 -20.96 16.71 18.17
N SER A 114 -21.44 17.10 16.98
CA SER A 114 -22.22 18.32 16.81
C SER A 114 -23.52 18.27 17.61
N GLU A 115 -24.23 17.14 17.59
CA GLU A 115 -25.47 16.94 18.35
C GLU A 115 -25.21 17.02 19.86
N ASN A 116 -24.22 16.28 20.35
CA ASN A 116 -23.84 16.30 21.77
C ASN A 116 -23.42 17.70 22.25
N LYS A 117 -22.74 18.47 21.40
CA LYS A 117 -22.35 19.85 21.71
C LYS A 117 -23.56 20.77 21.87
N LEU A 118 -24.59 20.62 21.02
CA LEU A 118 -25.83 21.38 21.12
C LEU A 118 -26.60 21.02 22.39
N GLN A 119 -26.75 19.72 22.67
CA GLN A 119 -27.40 19.23 23.89
C GLN A 119 -26.71 19.76 25.15
N LEU A 120 -25.36 19.76 25.19
CA LEU A 120 -24.60 20.30 26.31
C LEU A 120 -24.84 21.81 26.50
N ALA A 121 -24.86 22.57 25.40
CA ALA A 121 -25.17 24.00 25.46
C ALA A 121 -26.58 24.26 26.02
N GLU A 122 -27.58 23.51 25.55
CA GLU A 122 -28.95 23.60 26.07
C GLU A 122 -29.05 23.25 27.56
N MET A 123 -28.32 22.21 28.01
CA MET A 123 -28.27 21.83 29.43
C MET A 123 -27.66 22.94 30.29
N LEU A 124 -26.53 23.52 29.87
CA LEU A 124 -25.88 24.62 30.58
C LEU A 124 -26.77 25.87 30.65
N GLU A 125 -27.49 26.19 29.58
CA GLU A 125 -28.47 27.29 29.60
C GLU A 125 -29.61 27.03 30.59
N ARG A 126 -30.10 25.79 30.69
CA ARG A 126 -31.13 25.42 31.68
C ARG A 126 -30.61 25.56 33.10
N GLU A 127 -29.41 25.06 33.38
CA GLU A 127 -28.77 25.20 34.70
C GLU A 127 -28.59 26.67 35.08
N ALA A 128 -28.10 27.50 34.15
CA ALA A 128 -27.96 28.94 34.37
C ALA A 128 -29.28 29.62 34.73
N ARG A 129 -30.39 29.29 34.04
CA ARG A 129 -31.74 29.81 34.36
C ARG A 129 -32.25 29.38 35.74
N THR A 130 -31.86 28.19 36.22
CA THR A 130 -32.24 27.73 37.57
C THR A 130 -31.38 28.31 38.70
N SER A 131 -30.20 28.85 38.38
CA SER A 131 -29.25 29.40 39.37
C SER A 131 -29.46 30.88 39.72
N ASP A 132 -30.42 31.58 39.07
CA ASP A 132 -30.71 33.01 39.29
C ASP A 132 -31.69 33.26 40.47
N GLU A 133 -31.97 32.26 41.31
CA GLU A 133 -32.60 32.49 42.61
C GLU A 133 -31.59 33.15 43.56
N THR A 134 -31.47 34.47 43.45
CA THR A 134 -30.86 35.31 44.49
C THR A 134 -31.45 34.95 45.86
N PRO A 135 -30.62 34.75 46.92
CA PRO A 135 -31.13 34.42 48.25
C PRO A 135 -32.10 35.53 48.69
N ASN A 136 -33.37 35.17 48.85
CA ASN A 136 -34.46 36.09 49.14
C ASN A 136 -34.15 36.82 50.47
N TRP A 137 -33.62 38.06 50.39
CA TRP A 137 -33.26 38.84 51.57
C TRP A 137 -34.55 39.25 52.27
N THR A 138 -34.87 38.58 53.39
CA THR A 138 -36.15 38.79 54.06
C THR A 138 -36.23 40.23 54.56
N SER A 139 -37.33 40.91 54.25
CA SER A 139 -37.59 42.26 54.76
C SER A 139 -37.75 42.23 56.28
N ASP A 140 -37.18 43.24 56.96
CA ASP A 140 -37.32 43.41 58.41
C ASP A 140 -38.78 43.53 58.86
N LYS A 141 -39.68 43.98 57.99
CA LYS A 141 -41.11 44.11 58.35
C LYS A 141 -41.81 42.76 58.44
N ASP A 142 -41.36 41.78 57.66
CA ASP A 142 -42.04 40.49 57.51
C ASP A 142 -41.55 39.45 58.53
N ALA A 143 -40.36 39.65 59.10
CA ALA A 143 -39.82 38.77 60.13
C ALA A 143 -40.38 39.09 61.51
N ILE A 144 -41.43 38.38 61.93
CA ILE A 144 -42.03 38.52 63.27
C ILE A 144 -41.22 37.75 64.33
N ALA A 145 -40.58 36.64 63.94
CA ALA A 145 -39.80 35.78 64.82
C ALA A 145 -38.48 35.34 64.17
N CYS A 146 -37.53 34.90 64.99
CA CYS A 146 -36.24 34.39 64.55
C CYS A 146 -36.42 33.12 63.72
N ALA A 147 -35.85 33.08 62.50
CA ALA A 147 -35.97 31.95 61.57
C ALA A 147 -35.35 30.63 62.08
N ALA A 148 -34.51 30.66 63.13
CA ALA A 148 -33.94 29.46 63.76
C ALA A 148 -34.71 29.00 65.01
N CYS A 149 -34.94 29.91 65.96
CA CYS A 149 -35.49 29.55 67.27
C CYS A 149 -36.98 29.89 67.44
N ALA A 150 -37.63 30.43 66.41
CA ALA A 150 -39.04 30.84 66.39
C ALA A 150 -39.50 31.82 67.49
N LYS A 151 -38.57 32.39 68.28
CA LYS A 151 -38.89 33.42 69.29
C LYS A 151 -39.13 34.76 68.61
N GLU A 152 -40.22 35.42 69.00
CA GLU A 152 -40.61 36.74 68.51
C GLU A 152 -39.56 37.81 68.77
N PHE A 153 -39.44 38.74 67.83
CA PHE A 153 -38.60 39.92 67.99
C PHE A 153 -39.29 40.97 68.85
N THR A 154 -38.50 41.63 69.69
CA THR A 154 -38.95 42.68 70.60
C THR A 154 -37.91 43.81 70.58
N ILE A 155 -38.19 44.93 71.26
CA ILE A 155 -37.24 46.05 71.34
C ILE A 155 -35.87 45.59 71.89
N ALA A 156 -35.86 44.63 72.82
CA ALA A 156 -34.65 44.06 73.39
C ALA A 156 -34.03 42.94 72.51
N ARG A 157 -34.82 42.28 71.66
CA ARG A 157 -34.37 41.20 70.76
C ARG A 157 -34.30 41.72 69.33
N ARG A 158 -33.15 42.28 68.95
CA ARG A 158 -32.93 42.87 67.61
C ARG A 158 -32.83 41.82 66.50
N LYS A 159 -33.20 42.24 65.30
CA LYS A 159 -33.15 41.46 64.05
C LYS A 159 -31.76 41.51 63.43
N HIS A 160 -31.31 40.39 62.86
CA HIS A 160 -30.03 40.27 62.18
C HIS A 160 -30.13 39.35 60.97
N HIS A 161 -29.72 39.83 59.79
CA HIS A 161 -29.67 38.98 58.60
C HIS A 161 -28.46 38.05 58.57
N CYS A 162 -28.68 36.82 58.09
CA CYS A 162 -27.60 35.98 57.62
C CYS A 162 -27.20 36.42 56.21
N ARG A 163 -25.92 36.77 56.01
CA ARG A 163 -25.41 37.23 54.70
C ARG A 163 -25.28 36.13 53.65
N ARG A 164 -25.53 34.86 54.02
CA ARG A 164 -25.50 33.71 53.11
C ARG A 164 -26.90 33.31 52.65
N CYS A 165 -27.85 33.12 53.56
CA CYS A 165 -29.21 32.67 53.22
C CYS A 165 -30.28 33.77 53.18
N GLY A 166 -29.96 35.02 53.54
CA GLY A 166 -30.90 36.17 53.47
C GLY A 166 -31.96 36.23 54.58
N ASN A 167 -32.14 35.16 55.36
CA ASN A 167 -33.13 35.11 56.46
C ASN A 167 -32.73 35.95 57.70
N ILE A 168 -33.73 36.27 58.55
CA ILE A 168 -33.57 37.09 59.75
C ILE A 168 -33.54 36.23 61.03
N PHE A 169 -32.54 36.49 61.89
CA PHE A 169 -32.25 35.76 63.12
C PHE A 169 -32.05 36.71 64.30
N CYS A 170 -32.10 36.19 65.53
CA CYS A 170 -31.66 36.93 66.71
C CYS A 170 -30.13 36.82 66.88
N GLY A 171 -29.57 37.62 67.79
CA GLY A 171 -28.12 37.65 68.04
C GLY A 171 -27.56 36.26 68.40
N ALA A 172 -28.25 35.53 69.27
CA ALA A 172 -27.85 34.20 69.72
C ALA A 172 -27.84 33.14 68.59
N CYS A 173 -28.71 33.26 67.58
CA CYS A 173 -28.77 32.31 66.46
C CYS A 173 -27.91 32.73 65.26
N SER A 174 -27.16 33.83 65.39
CA SER A 174 -26.37 34.40 64.29
C SER A 174 -25.08 35.06 64.80
N GLU A 175 -24.51 34.55 65.88
CA GLU A 175 -23.37 35.19 66.56
C GLU A 175 -22.07 35.13 65.73
N LYS A 176 -21.97 34.13 64.87
CA LYS A 176 -20.73 33.77 64.17
C LYS A 176 -20.60 34.52 62.83
N THR A 177 -19.36 34.68 62.38
CA THR A 177 -19.03 35.28 61.08
C THR A 177 -18.20 34.32 60.23
N VAL A 178 -18.36 34.41 58.91
CA VAL A 178 -17.58 33.62 57.92
C VAL A 178 -17.17 34.51 56.75
N ALA A 179 -16.06 34.16 56.09
CA ALA A 179 -15.68 34.80 54.83
C ALA A 179 -16.59 34.26 53.72
N LEU A 180 -17.38 35.13 53.08
CA LEU A 180 -18.20 34.80 51.92
C LEU A 180 -17.60 35.45 50.67
N ALA A 181 -17.72 34.77 49.52
CA ALA A 181 -17.31 35.32 48.22
C ALA A 181 -17.97 36.70 48.01
N GLY A 182 -17.18 37.69 47.55
CA GLY A 182 -17.64 39.06 47.33
C GLY A 182 -17.59 39.99 48.56
N ASN A 183 -17.24 39.51 49.75
CA ASN A 183 -17.06 40.35 50.94
C ASN A 183 -15.58 40.43 51.35
N THR A 184 -15.07 41.63 51.61
CA THR A 184 -13.67 41.85 52.00
C THR A 184 -13.37 41.52 53.46
N LYS A 185 -14.40 41.34 54.30
CA LYS A 185 -14.31 41.00 55.72
C LYS A 185 -15.31 39.89 56.06
N PRO A 186 -15.06 39.07 57.10
CA PRO A 186 -16.02 38.08 57.57
C PRO A 186 -17.37 38.71 57.92
N VAL A 187 -18.45 38.13 57.41
CA VAL A 187 -19.82 38.64 57.56
C VAL A 187 -20.66 37.70 58.42
N ARG A 188 -21.69 38.27 59.08
CA ARG A 188 -22.59 37.54 59.98
C ARG A 188 -23.38 36.46 59.25
N VAL A 189 -23.42 35.26 59.81
CA VAL A 189 -24.25 34.14 59.33
C VAL A 189 -25.01 33.46 60.47
N CYS A 190 -26.10 32.76 60.15
CA CYS A 190 -26.77 31.90 61.13
C CYS A 190 -25.94 30.65 61.42
N ASP A 191 -26.26 29.94 62.51
CA ASP A 191 -25.54 28.74 62.93
C ASP A 191 -25.52 27.63 61.86
N THR A 192 -26.62 27.46 61.11
CA THR A 192 -26.71 26.49 60.02
C THR A 192 -25.72 26.82 58.90
N CYS A 193 -25.77 28.06 58.40
CA CYS A 193 -24.84 28.53 57.36
C CYS A 193 -23.38 28.52 57.82
N PHE A 194 -23.12 28.78 59.10
CA PHE A 194 -21.78 28.68 59.67
C PHE A 194 -21.25 27.24 59.61
N THR A 195 -22.10 26.26 59.91
CA THR A 195 -21.73 24.84 59.93
C THR A 195 -21.49 24.33 58.52
N GLU A 196 -22.37 24.65 57.57
CA GLU A 196 -22.24 24.24 56.16
C GLU A 196 -20.96 24.77 55.51
N VAL A 197 -20.59 26.03 55.76
CA VAL A 197 -19.35 26.63 55.24
C VAL A 197 -18.09 26.01 55.83
N ARG A 198 -18.17 25.34 56.99
CA ARG A 198 -17.02 24.65 57.61
C ARG A 198 -16.85 23.20 57.18
N LEU A 199 -17.85 22.61 56.54
CA LEU A 199 -17.82 21.23 56.04
C LEU A 199 -17.39 21.13 54.57
N THR A 200 -17.25 22.27 53.90
CA THR A 200 -16.66 22.46 52.57
C THR A 200 -15.26 23.04 52.68
#